data_AF-A0A1H3K0W0-F1
#
_entry.id   AF-A0A1H3K0W0-F1
#
_cell.length_a   1.000
_cell.length_b   1.000
_cell.length_c   1.000
_cell.angle_alpha   90.00
_cell.angle_beta   90.00
_cell.angle_gamma   90.00
#
_symmetry.space_group_name_H-M   'P 1'
#
loop_
_entity.id
_entity.type
_entity.pdbx_description
1 polymer ?
#
loop_
_entity_poly.entity_id
_entity_poly.type
_entity_poly.pdbx_seq_one_letter_code
_entity_poly.pdbx_strand_id
1 'polypeptide(L)' 'MARSFSQSELTLERAKAGMSQVVKKFDRIDTDHKDYITRQQIKDVMKEGPSSRNKI' A
#
# COMPACT_ATOMS: atom_id res chain seq x y z
N MET A 1 19.61 -13.38 8.48
CA MET A 1 18.21 -13.63 8.88
C MET A 1 17.31 -13.14 7.75
N ALA A 2 16.58 -14.03 7.08
CA ALA A 2 15.59 -13.62 6.09
C ALA A 2 14.45 -12.89 6.81
N ARG A 3 14.16 -11.66 6.40
CA ARG A 3 13.08 -10.83 6.96
C ARG A 3 11.77 -11.61 6.77
N SER A 4 11.14 -12.03 7.86
CA SER A 4 9.83 -12.68 7.81
C SER A 4 8.78 -11.64 7.44
N PHE A 5 8.47 -11.51 6.16
CA PHE A 5 7.37 -10.66 5.71
C PHE A 5 6.09 -11.16 6.36
N SER A 6 5.50 -10.33 7.22
CA SER A 6 4.24 -10.66 7.88
C SER A 6 3.13 -10.69 6.82
N GLN A 7 2.10 -11.53 6.98
CA GLN A 7 0.93 -11.57 6.08
C GLN A 7 0.22 -10.20 5.90
N SER A 8 0.61 -9.21 6.70
CA SER A 8 0.10 -7.84 6.67
C SER A 8 0.87 -6.91 5.72
N GLU A 9 1.94 -7.39 5.09
CA GLU A 9 2.82 -6.63 4.18
C GLU A 9 2.71 -7.16 2.75
N LEU A 10 2.55 -6.25 1.80
CA LEU A 10 2.47 -6.54 0.37
C LEU A 10 3.67 -5.88 -0.31
N THR A 11 4.66 -6.68 -0.69
CA THR A 11 5.83 -6.22 -1.45
C THR A 11 5.48 -5.97 -2.91
N LEU A 12 6.32 -5.19 -3.60
CA LEU A 12 6.16 -4.92 -5.03
C LEU A 12 6.18 -6.20 -5.85
N GLU A 13 7.07 -7.16 -5.54
CA GLU A 13 7.13 -8.45 -6.23
C GLU A 13 5.83 -9.25 -6.09
N ARG A 14 5.27 -9.28 -4.88
CA ARG A 14 3.99 -9.96 -4.64
C ARG A 14 2.84 -9.25 -5.34
N ALA A 15 2.86 -7.92 -5.41
CA ALA A 15 1.89 -7.15 -6.17
C ALA A 15 2.02 -7.41 -7.69
N LYS A 16 3.23 -7.61 -8.22
CA LYS A 16 3.46 -7.99 -9.63
C LYS A 16 2.87 -9.36 -10.00
N ALA A 17 2.69 -10.26 -9.02
CA ALA A 17 2.13 -11.59 -9.25
C ALA A 17 0.62 -11.62 -9.62
N GLY A 18 -0.08 -10.47 -9.59
CA GLY A 18 -1.48 -10.42 -10.02
C GLY A 18 -2.25 -9.15 -9.64
N MET A 19 -1.60 -8.16 -9.01
CA MET A 19 -2.21 -6.92 -8.53
C MET A 19 -1.71 -5.71 -9.31
N SER A 20 -1.94 -5.69 -10.64
CA SER A 20 -1.47 -4.61 -11.54
C SER A 20 -1.90 -3.21 -11.12
N GLN A 21 -3.05 -3.05 -10.47
CA GLN A 21 -3.52 -1.77 -9.94
C GLN A 21 -2.69 -1.28 -8.74
N VAL A 22 -2.23 -2.21 -7.90
CA VAL A 22 -1.38 -1.90 -6.75
C VAL A 22 0.02 -1.54 -7.23
N VAL A 23 0.59 -2.29 -8.18
CA VAL A 23 1.89 -1.99 -8.79
C VAL A 23 1.93 -0.56 -9.36
N LYS A 24 0.90 -0.15 -10.11
CA LYS A 24 0.81 1.20 -10.69
C LYS A 24 0.72 2.32 -9.66
N LYS A 25 0.27 2.00 -8.45
CA LYS A 25 0.11 2.95 -7.35
C LYS A 25 1.10 2.66 -6.22
N PHE A 26 2.08 1.79 -6.44
CA PHE A 26 2.90 1.26 -5.35
C PHE A 26 3.68 2.38 -4.68
N ASP A 27 4.41 3.17 -5.46
CA ASP A 27 5.13 4.37 -4.99
C ASP A 27 4.22 5.39 -4.30
N ARG A 28 2.96 5.47 -4.69
CA ARG A 28 1.99 6.39 -4.07
C ARG A 28 1.48 5.87 -2.72
N ILE A 29 1.41 4.55 -2.54
CA ILE A 29 0.89 3.92 -1.33
C ILE A 29 2.02 3.65 -0.34
N ASP A 30 3.22 3.31 -0.82
CA ASP A 30 4.44 3.16 -0.01
C ASP A 30 5.04 4.54 0.31
N THR A 31 4.30 5.34 1.05
CA THR A 31 4.71 6.67 1.52
C THR A 31 5.96 6.66 2.39
N ASP A 32 6.25 5.51 3.01
CA ASP A 32 7.39 5.32 3.89
C ASP A 32 8.64 4.84 3.12
N HIS A 33 8.51 4.55 1.82
CA HIS A 33 9.57 4.02 0.95
C HIS A 33 10.29 2.82 1.57
N LYS A 34 9.52 1.86 2.08
CA LYS A 34 10.07 0.65 2.73
C LYS A 34 10.08 -0.57 1.81
N ASP A 35 9.73 -0.40 0.54
CA ASP A 35 9.58 -1.46 -0.47
C ASP A 35 8.46 -2.46 -0.16
N TYR A 36 7.55 -2.10 0.74
CA TYR A 36 6.35 -2.86 1.06
C TYR A 36 5.21 -1.94 1.48
N ILE A 37 4.00 -2.36 1.15
CA ILE A 37 2.77 -1.70 1.55
C ILE A 37 2.13 -2.46 2.69
N THR A 38 1.78 -1.76 3.75
CA THR A 38 0.98 -2.31 4.85
C THR A 38 -0.51 -2.16 4.58
N ARG A 39 -1.33 -2.98 5.24
CA ARG A 39 -2.79 -2.80 5.25
C ARG A 39 -3.23 -1.41 5.71
N GLN A 40 -2.45 -0.77 6.59
CA GLN A 40 -2.76 0.57 7.10
C GLN A 40 -2.58 1.62 6.01
N GLN A 41 -1.46 1.60 5.29
CA GLN A 41 -1.22 2.50 4.14
C GLN A 41 -2.30 2.36 3.07
N ILE A 42 -2.78 1.14 2.80
CA ILE A 42 -3.92 0.94 1.88
C ILE A 42 -5.17 1.64 2.42
N LYS A 43 -5.50 1.45 3.71
CA LYS A 43 -6.67 2.10 4.33
C LYS A 43 -6.56 3.63 4.29
N ASP A 44 -5.38 4.18 4.50
CA ASP A 44 -5.17 5.62 4.50
C ASP A 44 -5.36 6.20 3.10
N VAL A 45 -4.81 5.55 2.07
CA VAL A 45 -5.03 5.95 0.66
C VAL A 45 -6.49 5.77 0.23
N MET A 46 -7.20 4.75 0.73
CA MET A 46 -8.62 4.54 0.45
C MET A 46 -9.53 5.57 1.15
N LYS A 47 -9.16 6.01 2.36
CA LYS A 47 -9.86 7.08 3.10
C LYS A 47 -9.69 8.45 2.45
N GLU A 48 -8.60 8.67 1.71
CA GLU A 48 -8.37 9.89 0.94
C GLU A 48 -9.17 9.97 -0.39
N GLY A 49 -10.03 9.01 -0.70
CA GLY A 49 -11.01 9.12 -1.78
C GLY A 49 -11.98 10.30 -1.62
N PRO A 50 -12.67 10.75 -2.69
CA PRO A 50 -13.34 12.06 -2.78
C PRO A 50 -14.50 12.34 -1.79
N SER A 51 -14.74 11.48 -0.79
CA SER A 51 -15.85 11.60 0.15
C SER A 51 -15.45 11.96 1.58
N SER A 52 -14.18 12.30 1.87
CA SER A 52 -13.78 12.66 3.25
C SER A 52 -12.92 13.91 3.41
N ARG A 53 -12.88 14.80 2.40
CA ARG A 53 -12.26 16.13 2.55
C ARG A 53 -13.29 17.26 2.73
N ASN A 54 -14.25 17.09 3.64
CA ASN A 54 -15.02 18.23 4.16
C ASN A 54 -15.55 17.98 5.57
N LYS A 55 -14.76 18.33 6.59
CA LYS A 55 -15.21 18.81 7.90
C LYS A 55 -14.07 19.58 8.55
N ILE A 56 -14.01 20.88 8.29
CA ILE A 56 -13.85 21.96 9.30
C ILE A 56 -14.30 23.27 8.66
#